data_AF-A0A7S1D367-F1
#
_entry.id   AF-A0A7S1D367-F1
#
_cell.length_a   1.000
_cell.length_b   1.000
_cell.length_c   1.000
_cell.angle_alpha   90.00
_cell.angle_beta   90.00
_cell.angle_gamma   90.00
#
_symmetry.space_group_name_H-M   'P 1'
#
loop_
_entity.id
_entity.type
_entity.pdbx_description
1 polymer ?
#
loop_
_entity_poly.entity_id
_entity_poly.type
_entity_poly.pdbx_seq_one_letter_code
_entity_poly.pdbx_strand_id
1 'polypeptide(L)'
;QQQQQQQPQTTASLDKEKQQQESNGRAKKEVPVTNGTHEDEKAVAETSGEDKDDENDVDGDVVDKKGDSDEANSGEGKEDIQLALEMMETAYSIFDEQSSDTGENGWLREQIPRTLQGLGDVLSGLGRLPDAADAYSRALPFREEAVSKTAPSRRDDDNDDDDEVLSLDALKARRQLVEANILVADALLSCPDGHDVVTSETKDTLVRAAERVDYARGYYDKARDELQETVFLMGKIAASGADIGMEKEDVCFAATLLMGVGETLAVHDEEVGEEPVTKKVKR
;
A
#
# COMPACT_ATOMS: atom_id res chain seq x y z
N GLN A 1 -10.00 -40.66 -50.45
CA GLN A 1 -8.68 -40.25 -50.97
C GLN A 1 -8.42 -38.85 -50.40
N GLN A 2 -8.09 -38.72 -49.10
CA GLN A 2 -6.73 -38.62 -48.56
C GLN A 2 -5.80 -37.73 -49.40
N GLN A 3 -5.64 -36.47 -48.97
CA GLN A 3 -4.54 -35.59 -49.37
C GLN A 3 -3.60 -35.38 -48.17
N GLN A 4 -2.34 -35.72 -48.41
CA GLN A 4 -1.14 -35.59 -47.57
C GLN A 4 -0.80 -34.09 -47.39
N GLN A 5 -0.55 -33.61 -46.17
CA GLN A 5 0.74 -33.60 -45.47
C GLN A 5 1.93 -33.09 -46.29
N GLN A 6 2.41 -31.89 -45.92
CA GLN A 6 3.81 -31.50 -46.03
C GLN A 6 4.23 -30.83 -44.71
N GLN A 7 5.18 -31.45 -44.01
CA GLN A 7 6.03 -30.80 -43.01
C GLN A 7 7.42 -30.63 -43.63
N PRO A 8 8.12 -29.52 -43.38
CA PRO A 8 9.55 -29.42 -43.64
C PRO A 8 10.37 -29.95 -42.45
N GLN A 9 11.38 -30.74 -42.82
CA GLN A 9 12.45 -31.24 -41.96
C GLN A 9 13.47 -30.15 -41.64
N THR A 10 14.02 -30.17 -40.43
CA THR A 10 15.39 -29.71 -40.15
C THR A 10 16.10 -30.69 -39.21
N THR A 11 17.27 -31.10 -39.69
CA THR A 11 18.32 -31.98 -39.17
C THR A 11 18.95 -31.40 -37.89
N ALA A 12 19.19 -32.16 -36.81
CA ALA A 12 20.42 -32.94 -36.52
C ALA A 12 21.72 -32.15 -36.82
N SER A 13 22.77 -32.06 -36.01
CA SER A 13 23.26 -32.76 -34.81
C SER A 13 24.51 -31.99 -34.29
N LEU A 14 25.13 -32.43 -33.18
CA LEU A 14 26.45 -32.06 -32.58
C LEU A 14 26.35 -31.28 -31.25
N ASP A 15 27.09 -31.59 -30.19
CA ASP A 15 27.67 -32.83 -29.69
C ASP A 15 27.98 -32.58 -28.21
N LYS A 16 27.87 -33.64 -27.39
CA LYS A 16 28.26 -33.65 -25.98
C LYS A 16 29.77 -33.76 -25.90
N GLU A 17 30.43 -33.00 -25.02
CA GLU A 17 31.56 -33.44 -24.17
C GLU A 17 32.27 -32.25 -23.51
N LYS A 18 32.09 -32.06 -22.19
CA LYS A 18 33.17 -32.13 -21.19
C LYS A 18 32.67 -31.78 -19.79
N GLN A 19 32.45 -32.81 -19.00
CA GLN A 19 32.61 -32.77 -17.54
C GLN A 19 34.09 -32.99 -17.18
N GLN A 20 34.43 -32.60 -15.94
CA GLN A 20 35.63 -32.91 -15.16
C GLN A 20 36.92 -32.12 -15.44
N GLN A 21 37.19 -31.17 -14.55
CA GLN A 21 38.34 -31.17 -13.62
C GLN A 21 38.07 -30.10 -12.55
N GLU A 22 37.76 -30.51 -11.31
CA GLU A 22 38.73 -30.65 -10.20
C GLU A 22 39.16 -29.28 -9.64
N SER A 23 38.58 -28.84 -8.51
CA SER A 23 39.04 -29.10 -7.14
C SER A 23 40.19 -28.20 -6.68
N ASN A 24 39.88 -27.27 -5.77
CA ASN A 24 40.71 -26.70 -4.71
C ASN A 24 39.97 -25.44 -4.22
N GLY A 25 39.64 -25.20 -2.95
CA GLY A 25 40.03 -25.79 -1.68
C GLY A 25 40.15 -24.66 -0.65
N ARG A 26 39.59 -24.86 0.56
CA ARG A 26 40.00 -24.23 1.84
C ARG A 26 39.71 -22.70 1.95
N ALA A 27 39.03 -22.18 2.97
CA ALA A 27 39.28 -22.38 4.39
C ALA A 27 38.07 -21.94 5.24
N LYS A 28 37.83 -22.71 6.30
CA LYS A 28 37.03 -22.35 7.47
C LYS A 28 37.63 -21.11 8.14
N LYS A 29 36.79 -20.16 8.55
CA LYS A 29 37.09 -19.26 9.66
C LYS A 29 35.89 -19.20 10.59
N GLU A 30 36.00 -19.98 11.66
CA GLU A 30 35.20 -19.87 12.87
C GLU A 30 35.42 -18.48 13.48
N VAL A 31 34.35 -17.82 13.90
CA VAL A 31 34.38 -16.63 14.75
C VAL A 31 33.37 -16.85 15.88
N PRO A 32 33.72 -16.55 17.13
CA PRO A 32 33.18 -17.24 18.29
C PRO A 32 31.85 -16.68 18.80
N VAL A 33 31.06 -17.62 19.32
CA VAL A 33 29.97 -17.42 20.28
C VAL A 33 30.54 -16.80 21.55
N THR A 34 30.00 -15.65 21.96
CA THR A 34 30.13 -15.16 23.33
C THR A 34 28.75 -15.11 23.99
N ASN A 35 28.53 -16.08 24.87
CA ASN A 35 27.49 -16.06 25.89
C ASN A 35 27.74 -14.88 26.85
N GLY A 36 26.72 -14.08 27.06
CA GLY A 36 26.65 -13.07 28.11
C GLY A 36 25.38 -13.24 28.91
N THR A 37 25.40 -14.20 29.83
CA THR A 37 24.47 -14.30 30.97
C THR A 37 24.73 -13.13 31.91
N HIS A 38 23.72 -12.35 32.24
CA HIS A 38 23.66 -11.66 33.52
C HIS A 38 22.24 -11.76 34.08
N GLU A 39 22.17 -12.52 35.17
CA GLU A 39 21.03 -12.56 36.08
C GLU A 39 21.03 -11.30 36.97
N ASP A 40 19.83 -11.07 37.51
CA ASP A 40 19.50 -10.49 38.81
C ASP A 40 19.10 -9.01 38.98
N GLU A 41 18.10 -8.91 39.88
CA GLU A 41 17.59 -7.77 40.68
C GLU A 41 16.41 -6.97 40.08
N LYS A 42 15.13 -7.20 40.46
CA LYS A 42 14.44 -7.14 41.77
C LYS A 42 14.14 -5.70 42.25
N ALA A 43 12.84 -5.41 42.40
CA ALA A 43 12.13 -4.43 43.26
C ALA A 43 11.08 -3.67 42.43
N VAL A 44 9.78 -3.97 42.51
CA VAL A 44 8.82 -3.62 43.58
C VAL A 44 8.86 -2.14 43.96
N ALA A 45 7.89 -1.38 43.47
CA ALA A 45 7.34 -0.21 44.15
C ALA A 45 5.89 -0.01 43.68
N GLU A 46 4.96 -0.50 44.51
CA GLU A 46 3.59 -0.03 44.55
C GLU A 46 3.58 1.46 44.90
N THR A 47 2.82 2.26 44.17
CA THR A 47 2.31 3.54 44.69
C THR A 47 0.82 3.62 44.42
N SER A 48 0.08 3.20 45.44
CA SER A 48 -1.22 3.72 45.81
C SER A 48 -1.17 5.24 46.01
N GLY A 49 -2.20 5.96 45.59
CA GLY A 49 -2.42 7.37 45.90
C GLY A 49 -3.54 7.91 45.02
N GLU A 50 -4.79 7.72 45.43
CA GLU A 50 -5.57 8.66 46.26
C GLU A 50 -6.39 9.62 45.38
N ASP A 51 -7.70 9.39 45.47
CA ASP A 51 -8.78 10.29 45.10
C ASP A 51 -8.53 11.71 45.60
N LYS A 52 -8.70 12.70 44.70
CA LYS A 52 -9.21 14.03 45.08
C LYS A 52 -10.11 14.56 43.97
N ASP A 53 -11.40 14.52 44.30
CA ASP A 53 -12.40 15.45 43.82
C ASP A 53 -11.94 16.88 44.14
N ASP A 54 -11.73 17.71 43.12
CA ASP A 54 -11.71 19.16 43.27
C ASP A 54 -12.64 19.75 42.21
N GLU A 55 -13.90 19.96 42.65
CA GLU A 55 -14.82 20.89 42.06
C GLU A 55 -14.19 22.30 42.12
N ASN A 56 -13.79 22.82 40.97
CA ASN A 56 -13.41 24.23 40.85
C ASN A 56 -14.33 24.89 39.82
N ASP A 57 -15.41 25.45 40.36
CA ASP A 57 -16.20 26.50 39.74
C ASP A 57 -15.29 27.71 39.47
N VAL A 58 -14.92 27.91 38.20
CA VAL A 58 -14.32 29.16 37.74
C VAL A 58 -15.30 29.80 36.76
N ASP A 59 -16.12 30.69 37.32
CA ASP A 59 -16.78 31.78 36.60
C ASP A 59 -15.69 32.66 35.96
N GLY A 60 -15.37 32.35 34.71
CA GLY A 60 -14.37 33.02 33.90
C GLY A 60 -15.01 33.82 32.78
N ASP A 61 -15.25 35.09 33.08
CA ASP A 61 -15.49 36.25 32.22
C ASP A 61 -15.22 36.04 30.71
N VAL A 62 -16.29 36.11 29.91
CA VAL A 62 -16.27 36.06 28.44
C VAL A 62 -15.66 37.36 27.93
N VAL A 63 -14.34 37.36 27.72
CA VAL A 63 -13.68 38.41 26.96
C VAL A 63 -13.74 38.02 25.47
N ASP A 64 -14.69 38.63 24.76
CA ASP A 64 -14.75 38.71 23.31
C ASP A 64 -13.45 39.32 22.75
N LYS A 65 -12.41 38.50 22.61
CA LYS A 65 -11.26 38.81 21.77
C LYS A 65 -11.59 38.38 20.35
N LYS A 66 -12.18 39.32 19.62
CA LYS A 66 -12.21 39.36 18.15
C LYS A 66 -10.76 39.46 17.66
N GLY A 67 -10.10 38.30 17.61
CA GLY A 67 -8.74 38.13 17.12
C GLY A 67 -8.75 38.11 15.60
N ASP A 68 -8.54 39.29 15.03
CA ASP A 68 -8.21 39.53 13.63
C ASP A 68 -6.74 39.07 13.44
N SER A 69 -6.53 37.77 13.22
CA SER A 69 -5.19 37.19 13.05
C SER A 69 -5.17 36.03 12.07
N ASP A 70 -5.80 36.20 10.90
CA ASP A 70 -5.70 35.26 9.79
C ASP A 70 -4.97 35.95 8.64
N GLU A 71 -3.64 35.85 8.56
CA GLU A 71 -2.92 35.97 7.25
C GLU A 71 -1.38 35.80 7.28
N ALA A 72 -0.73 35.45 8.40
CA ALA A 72 0.74 35.46 8.47
C ALA A 72 1.45 34.10 8.52
N ASN A 73 0.76 32.95 8.45
CA ASN A 73 1.39 31.63 8.67
C ASN A 73 1.26 30.61 7.50
N SER A 74 0.95 31.05 6.27
CA SER A 74 0.69 30.15 5.14
C SER A 74 1.91 29.86 4.24
N GLY A 75 3.09 30.40 4.58
CA GLY A 75 4.33 30.26 3.80
C GLY A 75 5.21 29.08 4.21
N GLU A 76 5.53 28.95 5.50
CA GLU A 76 6.53 27.98 6.00
C GLU A 76 6.14 26.52 5.69
N GLY A 77 4.87 26.15 5.86
CA GLY A 77 4.43 24.77 5.59
C GLY A 77 4.48 24.36 4.12
N LYS A 78 4.43 25.31 3.17
CA LYS A 78 4.52 24.99 1.73
C LYS A 78 5.95 24.73 1.30
N GLU A 79 6.92 25.43 1.89
CA GLU A 79 8.34 25.21 1.63
C GLU A 79 8.77 23.82 2.11
N ASP A 80 8.31 23.41 3.30
CA ASP A 80 8.61 22.09 3.86
C ASP A 80 8.02 20.94 3.02
N ILE A 81 6.76 21.06 2.58
CA ILE A 81 6.12 20.03 1.73
C ILE A 81 6.81 19.96 0.36
N GLN A 82 7.21 21.10 -0.21
CA GLN A 82 7.96 21.12 -1.47
C GLN A 82 9.34 20.48 -1.32
N LEU A 83 10.04 20.73 -0.21
CA LEU A 83 11.31 20.07 0.10
C LEU A 83 11.10 18.55 0.27
N ALA A 84 10.04 18.13 0.96
CA ALA A 84 9.69 16.72 1.09
C ALA A 84 9.45 16.05 -0.26
N LEU A 85 8.80 16.77 -1.19
CA LEU A 85 8.60 16.30 -2.56
C LEU A 85 9.94 16.06 -3.26
N GLU A 86 10.83 17.05 -3.26
CA GLU A 86 12.16 16.93 -3.88
C GLU A 86 12.96 15.76 -3.30
N MET A 87 12.87 15.55 -1.97
CA MET A 87 13.53 14.44 -1.30
C MET A 87 12.94 13.08 -1.70
N MET A 88 11.61 12.96 -1.80
CA MET A 88 10.95 11.71 -2.21
C MET A 88 11.20 11.39 -3.68
N GLU A 89 11.16 12.38 -4.58
CA GLU A 89 11.49 12.21 -6.00
C GLU A 89 12.96 11.79 -6.19
N THR A 90 13.88 12.40 -5.44
CA THR A 90 15.30 12.03 -5.44
C THR A 90 15.48 10.59 -4.94
N ALA A 91 14.83 10.22 -3.83
CA ALA A 91 14.90 8.87 -3.30
C ALA A 91 14.36 7.83 -4.29
N TYR A 92 13.19 8.10 -4.89
CA TYR A 92 12.62 7.22 -5.90
C TYR A 92 13.55 7.05 -7.10
N SER A 93 14.12 8.14 -7.62
CA SER A 93 15.03 8.10 -8.77
C SER A 93 16.25 7.21 -8.51
N ILE A 94 16.84 7.30 -7.30
CA ILE A 94 17.96 6.44 -6.88
C ILE A 94 17.53 4.96 -6.83
N PHE A 95 16.35 4.69 -6.28
CA PHE A 95 15.85 3.31 -6.18
C PHE A 95 15.49 2.70 -7.54
N ASP A 96 14.89 3.50 -8.43
CA ASP A 96 14.52 3.09 -9.78
C ASP A 96 15.76 2.73 -10.61
N GLU A 97 16.80 3.57 -10.58
CA GLU A 97 18.09 3.31 -11.23
C GLU A 97 18.73 2.01 -10.70
N GLN A 98 18.78 1.82 -9.39
CA GLN A 98 19.36 0.62 -8.77
C GLN A 98 18.56 -0.66 -9.04
N SER A 99 17.25 -0.54 -9.26
CA SER A 99 16.37 -1.68 -9.53
C SER A 99 16.66 -2.31 -10.89
N SER A 100 17.19 -1.51 -11.83
CA SER A 100 17.57 -1.97 -13.17
C SER A 100 18.92 -2.69 -13.19
N ASP A 101 19.84 -2.30 -12.30
CA ASP A 101 21.23 -2.80 -12.29
C ASP A 101 21.46 -4.02 -11.40
N THR A 102 20.68 -4.17 -10.32
CA THR A 102 20.91 -5.21 -9.32
C THR A 102 19.79 -6.25 -9.34
N GLY A 103 20.10 -7.43 -9.90
CA GLY A 103 19.19 -8.57 -9.87
C GLY A 103 18.78 -8.91 -8.43
N GLU A 104 17.48 -8.88 -8.17
CA GLU A 104 16.82 -9.36 -6.95
C GLU A 104 17.31 -8.79 -5.61
N ASN A 105 17.53 -7.47 -5.50
CA ASN A 105 17.68 -6.86 -4.19
C ASN A 105 16.32 -6.79 -3.47
N GLY A 106 16.03 -7.79 -2.63
CA GLY A 106 14.77 -7.88 -1.87
C GLY A 106 14.47 -6.66 -1.01
N TRP A 107 15.50 -6.02 -0.44
CA TRP A 107 15.35 -4.79 0.34
C TRP A 107 14.86 -3.63 -0.54
N LEU A 108 15.42 -3.50 -1.75
CA LEU A 108 15.06 -2.44 -2.69
C LEU A 108 13.60 -2.58 -3.15
N ARG A 109 13.18 -3.82 -3.44
CA ARG A 109 11.79 -4.15 -3.78
C ARG A 109 10.80 -3.79 -2.67
N GLU A 110 11.23 -3.81 -1.41
CA GLU A 110 10.42 -3.38 -0.27
C GLU A 110 10.38 -1.85 -0.11
N GLN A 111 11.47 -1.14 -0.46
CA GLN A 111 11.54 0.31 -0.33
C GLN A 111 10.77 1.06 -1.42
N ILE A 112 10.84 0.61 -2.68
CA ILE A 112 10.17 1.28 -3.80
C ILE A 112 8.68 1.59 -3.54
N PRO A 113 7.82 0.62 -3.16
CA PRO A 113 6.41 0.92 -2.91
C PRO A 113 6.19 1.82 -1.70
N ARG A 114 7.09 1.84 -0.71
CA ARG A 114 7.02 2.78 0.43
C ARG A 114 7.32 4.20 -0.01
N THR A 115 8.35 4.39 -0.83
CA THR A 115 8.71 5.70 -1.37
C THR A 115 7.63 6.23 -2.31
N LEU A 116 7.06 5.38 -3.15
CA LEU A 116 5.93 5.75 -4.01
C LEU A 116 4.69 6.16 -3.20
N GLN A 117 4.39 5.46 -2.12
CA GLN A 117 3.32 5.85 -1.21
C GLN A 117 3.60 7.21 -0.56
N GLY A 118 4.80 7.41 0.01
CA GLY A 118 5.19 8.70 0.59
C GLY A 118 5.20 9.84 -0.43
N LEU A 119 5.57 9.57 -1.68
CA LEU A 119 5.48 10.52 -2.79
C LEU A 119 4.01 10.89 -3.05
N GLY A 120 3.12 9.90 -3.11
CA GLY A 120 1.68 10.13 -3.23
C GLY A 120 1.10 10.94 -2.08
N ASP A 121 1.52 10.68 -0.84
CA ASP A 121 1.06 11.42 0.35
C ASP A 121 1.45 12.91 0.25
N VAL A 122 2.71 13.18 -0.12
CA VAL A 122 3.22 14.55 -0.32
C VAL A 122 2.48 15.25 -1.47
N LEU A 123 2.29 14.56 -2.60
CA LEU A 123 1.56 15.10 -3.76
C LEU A 123 0.10 15.40 -3.42
N SER A 124 -0.56 14.54 -2.65
CA SER A 124 -1.91 14.76 -2.14
C SER A 124 -1.97 15.99 -1.23
N GLY A 125 -1.01 16.13 -0.31
CA GLY A 125 -0.88 17.32 0.54
C GLY A 125 -0.66 18.63 -0.23
N LEU A 126 -0.05 18.57 -1.42
CA LEU A 126 0.09 19.70 -2.35
C LEU A 126 -1.16 19.96 -3.21
N GLY A 127 -2.19 19.11 -3.10
CA GLY A 127 -3.38 19.14 -3.96
C GLY A 127 -3.12 18.65 -5.40
N ARG A 128 -1.97 18.02 -5.66
CA ARG A 128 -1.61 17.41 -6.95
C ARG A 128 -2.18 16.00 -7.05
N LEU A 129 -3.51 15.90 -6.94
CA LEU A 129 -4.24 14.64 -6.85
C LEU A 129 -4.03 13.69 -8.04
N PRO A 130 -3.96 14.15 -9.31
CA PRO A 130 -3.61 13.28 -10.44
C PRO A 130 -2.24 12.62 -10.30
N ASP A 131 -1.24 13.38 -9.84
CA ASP A 131 0.12 12.87 -9.65
C ASP A 131 0.17 11.90 -8.46
N ALA A 132 -0.60 12.17 -7.41
CA ALA A 132 -0.74 11.25 -6.27
C ALA A 132 -1.35 9.91 -6.71
N ALA A 133 -2.42 9.95 -7.50
CA ALA A 133 -3.04 8.74 -8.05
C ALA A 133 -2.08 7.92 -8.93
N ASP A 134 -1.23 8.59 -9.74
CA ASP A 134 -0.16 7.93 -10.50
C ASP A 134 0.86 7.25 -9.57
N ALA A 135 1.38 8.00 -8.59
CA ALA A 135 2.38 7.49 -7.65
C ALA A 135 1.89 6.25 -6.88
N TYR A 136 0.67 6.29 -6.35
CA TYR A 136 0.05 5.14 -5.70
C TYR A 136 -0.18 3.98 -6.67
N SER A 137 -0.63 4.25 -7.90
CA SER A 137 -0.85 3.22 -8.92
C SER A 137 0.45 2.50 -9.30
N ARG A 138 1.57 3.23 -9.37
CA ARG A 138 2.90 2.65 -9.62
C ARG A 138 3.39 1.76 -8.48
N ALA A 139 2.87 1.91 -7.27
CA ALA A 139 3.21 1.04 -6.15
C ALA A 139 2.50 -0.33 -6.22
N LEU A 140 1.36 -0.43 -6.92
CA LEU A 140 0.53 -1.64 -6.95
C LEU A 140 1.26 -2.89 -7.47
N PRO A 141 2.00 -2.86 -8.60
CA PRO A 141 2.69 -4.05 -9.09
C PRO A 141 3.67 -4.67 -8.07
N PHE A 142 4.34 -3.82 -7.28
CA PHE A 142 5.25 -4.29 -6.22
C PHE A 142 4.49 -4.93 -5.05
N ARG A 143 3.33 -4.36 -4.68
CA ARG A 143 2.47 -4.91 -3.62
C ARG A 143 1.82 -6.23 -4.06
N GLU A 144 1.34 -6.31 -5.30
CA GLU A 144 0.80 -7.53 -5.90
C GLU A 144 1.85 -8.64 -5.98
N GLU A 145 3.09 -8.30 -6.36
CA GLU A 145 4.21 -9.25 -6.35
C GLU A 145 4.51 -9.74 -4.92
N ALA A 146 4.48 -8.85 -3.92
CA ALA A 146 4.69 -9.21 -2.52
C ALA A 146 3.61 -10.16 -1.99
N VAL A 147 2.34 -9.91 -2.31
CA VAL A 147 1.22 -10.82 -2.00
C VAL A 147 1.43 -12.17 -2.68
N SER A 148 1.79 -12.18 -3.96
CA SER A 148 2.01 -13.42 -4.73
C SER A 148 3.14 -14.28 -4.17
N LYS A 149 4.21 -13.66 -3.66
CA LYS A 149 5.36 -14.37 -3.05
C LYS A 149 5.07 -14.93 -1.66
N THR A 150 4.20 -14.26 -0.93
CA THR A 150 3.80 -14.65 0.43
C THR A 150 2.55 -15.52 0.45
N ALA A 151 1.85 -15.62 -0.69
CA ALA A 151 0.74 -16.52 -0.87
C ALA A 151 1.21 -17.96 -0.59
N PRO A 152 0.45 -18.71 0.21
CA PRO A 152 0.77 -20.10 0.47
C PRO A 152 0.80 -20.83 -0.87
N SER A 153 1.93 -21.47 -1.19
CA SER A 153 2.02 -22.32 -2.36
C SER A 153 0.99 -23.42 -2.18
N ARG A 154 -0.10 -23.35 -2.95
CA ARG A 154 -1.14 -24.36 -3.02
C ARG A 154 -0.47 -25.63 -3.51
N ARG A 155 0.03 -26.46 -2.60
CA ARG A 155 0.64 -27.74 -2.95
C ARG A 155 -0.50 -28.60 -3.47
N ASP A 156 -0.41 -29.01 -4.74
CA ASP A 156 -1.32 -29.96 -5.39
C ASP A 156 -1.19 -31.39 -4.84
N ASP A 157 -0.70 -31.55 -3.61
CA ASP A 157 -0.53 -32.85 -2.97
C ASP A 157 -1.74 -33.05 -2.05
N ASP A 158 -2.62 -33.99 -2.40
CA ASP A 158 -3.88 -34.39 -1.74
C ASP A 158 -3.68 -34.92 -0.28
N ASN A 159 -2.63 -34.49 0.42
CA ASN A 159 -2.47 -34.74 1.85
C ASN A 159 -3.24 -33.67 2.61
N ASP A 160 -4.45 -34.03 3.03
CA ASP A 160 -5.42 -33.34 3.90
C ASP A 160 -4.87 -32.85 5.27
N ASP A 161 -3.55 -32.78 5.47
CA ASP A 161 -2.93 -32.22 6.68
C ASP A 161 -2.50 -30.77 6.43
N ASP A 162 -3.52 -29.93 6.56
CA ASP A 162 -3.69 -28.46 6.51
C ASP A 162 -2.67 -27.61 7.32
N ASP A 163 -1.37 -27.74 7.07
CA ASP A 163 -0.37 -26.73 7.50
C ASP A 163 -0.18 -25.67 6.39
N GLU A 164 -1.27 -24.96 6.04
CA GLU A 164 -1.16 -23.69 5.31
C GLU A 164 -0.30 -22.76 6.19
N VAL A 165 0.93 -22.46 5.77
CA VAL A 165 1.84 -21.62 6.56
C VAL A 165 1.28 -20.20 6.62
N LEU A 166 0.51 -19.95 7.68
CA LEU A 166 -0.05 -18.65 8.00
C LEU A 166 1.11 -17.71 8.38
N SER A 167 1.49 -16.83 7.47
CA SER A 167 2.59 -15.90 7.68
C SER A 167 2.07 -14.50 8.01
N LEU A 168 2.64 -13.90 9.05
CA LEU A 168 2.44 -12.47 9.36
C LEU A 168 2.87 -11.58 8.19
N ASP A 169 3.87 -11.99 7.41
CA ASP A 169 4.32 -11.25 6.23
C ASP A 169 3.28 -11.30 5.10
N ALA A 170 2.53 -12.40 4.98
CA ALA A 170 1.41 -12.49 4.04
C ALA A 170 0.28 -11.54 4.44
N LEU A 171 -0.03 -11.46 5.74
CA LEU A 171 -1.02 -10.51 6.26
C LEU A 171 -0.62 -9.07 5.97
N LYS A 172 0.64 -8.72 6.26
CA LYS A 172 1.22 -7.39 5.97
C LYS A 172 1.16 -7.03 4.49
N ALA A 173 1.57 -7.96 3.61
CA ALA A 173 1.60 -7.72 2.17
C ALA A 173 0.19 -7.44 1.62
N ARG A 174 -0.81 -8.23 2.05
CA ARG A 174 -2.21 -8.05 1.65
C ARG A 174 -2.79 -6.74 2.16
N ARG A 175 -2.60 -6.43 3.45
CA ARG A 175 -3.01 -5.14 4.02
C ARG A 175 -2.44 -3.95 3.25
N GLN A 176 -1.15 -3.98 2.91
CA GLN A 176 -0.51 -2.91 2.15
C GLN A 176 -1.04 -2.78 0.72
N LEU A 177 -1.47 -3.89 0.10
CA LEU A 177 -2.15 -3.87 -1.19
C LEU A 177 -3.54 -3.24 -1.08
N VAL A 178 -4.29 -3.55 -0.01
CA VAL A 178 -5.58 -2.90 0.29
C VAL A 178 -5.40 -1.38 0.40
N GLU A 179 -4.46 -0.92 1.23
CA GLU A 179 -4.18 0.51 1.42
C GLU A 179 -3.83 1.21 0.11
N ALA A 180 -2.97 0.61 -0.71
CA ALA A 180 -2.60 1.20 -2.00
C ALA A 180 -3.82 1.35 -2.94
N ASN A 181 -4.71 0.35 -3.01
CA ASN A 181 -5.94 0.46 -3.81
C ASN A 181 -6.88 1.54 -3.27
N ILE A 182 -7.02 1.65 -1.94
CA ILE A 182 -7.82 2.71 -1.30
C ILE A 182 -7.28 4.09 -1.66
N LEU A 183 -5.97 4.30 -1.53
CA LEU A 183 -5.33 5.59 -1.81
C LEU A 183 -5.46 6.00 -3.28
N VAL A 184 -5.39 5.06 -4.23
CA VAL A 184 -5.69 5.34 -5.64
C VAL A 184 -7.15 5.78 -5.81
N ALA A 185 -8.10 5.03 -5.25
CA ALA A 185 -9.52 5.37 -5.35
C ALA A 185 -9.83 6.75 -4.73
N ASP A 186 -9.31 7.02 -3.55
CA ASP A 186 -9.50 8.27 -2.81
C ASP A 186 -8.92 9.48 -3.56
N ALA A 187 -7.69 9.35 -4.08
CA ALA A 187 -7.06 10.42 -4.87
C ALA A 187 -7.84 10.73 -6.15
N LEU A 188 -8.39 9.71 -6.82
CA LEU A 188 -9.21 9.88 -8.02
C LEU A 188 -10.55 10.57 -7.72
N LEU A 189 -11.21 10.20 -6.62
CA LEU A 189 -12.48 10.81 -6.22
C LEU A 189 -12.31 12.25 -5.72
N SER A 190 -11.16 12.55 -5.12
CA SER A 190 -10.85 13.91 -4.66
C SER A 190 -10.57 14.90 -5.81
N CYS A 191 -10.36 14.41 -7.04
CA CYS A 191 -10.11 15.29 -8.18
C CYS A 191 -11.35 16.16 -8.52
N PRO A 192 -11.19 17.39 -9.01
CA PRO A 192 -12.33 18.25 -9.38
C PRO A 192 -13.20 17.67 -10.49
N ASP A 193 -14.52 17.71 -10.36
CA ASP A 193 -15.46 17.15 -11.33
C ASP A 193 -15.39 17.79 -12.71
N GLY A 194 -15.69 16.99 -13.75
CA GLY A 194 -15.71 17.48 -15.14
C GLY A 194 -14.33 17.72 -15.76
N HIS A 195 -13.25 17.43 -15.04
CA HIS A 195 -11.88 17.55 -15.53
C HIS A 195 -11.21 16.19 -15.69
N ASP A 196 -10.46 16.03 -16.79
CA ASP A 196 -9.63 14.85 -17.00
C ASP A 196 -8.52 14.80 -15.94
N VAL A 197 -8.20 13.59 -15.48
CA VAL A 197 -7.11 13.36 -14.53
C VAL A 197 -5.81 13.26 -15.32
N VAL A 198 -5.11 14.39 -15.39
CA VAL A 198 -3.87 14.53 -16.17
C VAL A 198 -2.70 14.77 -15.22
N THR A 199 -1.65 13.97 -15.34
CA THR A 199 -0.42 14.16 -14.56
C THR A 199 0.26 15.47 -14.96
N SER A 200 0.81 16.20 -14.01
CA SER A 200 1.47 17.47 -14.29
C SER A 200 2.84 17.30 -14.95
N GLU A 201 3.55 16.22 -14.62
CA GLU A 201 4.90 15.95 -15.13
C GLU A 201 4.87 15.40 -16.57
N THR A 202 4.19 14.26 -16.79
CA THR A 202 4.19 13.61 -18.11
C THR A 202 3.13 14.17 -19.05
N LYS A 203 2.12 14.88 -18.51
CA LYS A 203 0.93 15.36 -19.24
C LYS A 203 0.12 14.22 -19.85
N ASP A 204 0.28 13.01 -19.33
CA ASP A 204 -0.50 11.86 -19.74
C ASP A 204 -1.85 11.90 -19.04
N THR A 205 -2.89 11.56 -19.78
CA THR A 205 -4.24 11.40 -19.22
C THR A 205 -4.33 10.02 -18.59
N LEU A 206 -4.44 9.96 -17.25
CA LEU A 206 -4.66 8.72 -16.52
C LEU A 206 -6.07 8.19 -16.75
N VAL A 207 -7.06 9.06 -16.56
CA VAL A 207 -8.47 8.74 -16.75
C VAL A 207 -9.24 9.98 -17.19
N ARG A 208 -10.22 9.79 -18.07
CA ARG A 208 -11.10 10.87 -18.52
C ARG A 208 -12.11 11.23 -17.45
N ALA A 209 -12.55 12.49 -17.43
CA ALA A 209 -13.52 12.99 -16.46
C ALA A 209 -14.77 12.09 -16.33
N ALA A 210 -15.31 11.65 -17.48
CA ALA A 210 -16.52 10.83 -17.54
C ALA A 210 -16.34 9.39 -17.03
N GLU A 211 -15.11 8.88 -16.98
CA GLU A 211 -14.79 7.50 -16.58
C GLU A 211 -14.20 7.46 -15.16
N ARG A 212 -13.91 8.61 -14.55
CA ARG A 212 -13.14 8.72 -13.32
C ARG A 212 -13.79 7.99 -12.14
N VAL A 213 -15.10 8.19 -11.93
CA VAL A 213 -15.84 7.56 -10.82
C VAL A 213 -15.88 6.04 -10.99
N ASP A 214 -16.15 5.54 -12.21
CA ASP A 214 -16.13 4.11 -12.50
C ASP A 214 -14.73 3.50 -12.36
N TYR A 215 -13.70 4.24 -12.76
CA TYR A 215 -12.31 3.84 -12.60
C TYR A 215 -11.92 3.74 -11.12
N ALA A 216 -12.28 4.74 -10.30
CA ALA A 216 -12.10 4.72 -8.85
C ALA A 216 -12.86 3.58 -8.18
N ARG A 217 -14.11 3.32 -8.61
CA ARG A 217 -14.93 2.18 -8.14
C ARG A 217 -14.23 0.84 -8.39
N GLY A 218 -13.55 0.68 -9.51
CA GLY A 218 -12.75 -0.52 -9.79
C GLY A 218 -11.63 -0.77 -8.77
N TYR A 219 -10.97 0.28 -8.28
CA TYR A 219 -9.98 0.17 -7.20
C TYR A 219 -10.63 -0.07 -5.83
N TYR A 220 -11.75 0.59 -5.55
CA TYR A 220 -12.53 0.35 -4.34
C TYR A 220 -12.99 -1.12 -4.23
N ASP A 221 -13.52 -1.71 -5.31
CA ASP A 221 -13.94 -3.10 -5.33
C ASP A 221 -12.77 -4.06 -5.08
N LYS A 222 -11.61 -3.82 -5.72
CA LYS A 222 -10.38 -4.58 -5.46
C LYS A 222 -9.94 -4.47 -4.00
N ALA A 223 -9.96 -3.25 -3.43
CA ALA A 223 -9.61 -3.04 -2.04
C ALA A 223 -10.57 -3.75 -1.08
N ARG A 224 -11.87 -3.74 -1.36
CA ARG A 224 -12.89 -4.43 -0.56
C ARG A 224 -12.68 -5.94 -0.58
N ASP A 225 -12.49 -6.51 -1.76
CA ASP A 225 -12.30 -7.96 -1.93
C ASP A 225 -10.99 -8.40 -1.25
N GLU A 226 -9.90 -7.64 -1.41
CA GLU A 226 -8.62 -7.94 -0.76
C GLU A 226 -8.66 -7.72 0.76
N LEU A 227 -9.44 -6.76 1.26
CA LEU A 227 -9.66 -6.56 2.70
C LEU A 227 -10.39 -7.75 3.31
N GLN A 228 -11.37 -8.32 2.61
CA GLN A 228 -12.07 -9.52 3.08
C GLN A 228 -11.10 -10.70 3.26
N GLU A 229 -10.22 -10.93 2.28
CA GLU A 229 -9.16 -11.96 2.37
C GLU A 229 -8.16 -11.65 3.50
N THR A 230 -7.80 -10.37 3.67
CA THR A 230 -6.90 -9.90 4.74
C THR A 230 -7.49 -10.19 6.12
N VAL A 231 -8.77 -9.85 6.36
CA VAL A 231 -9.47 -10.10 7.63
C VAL A 231 -9.62 -11.60 7.88
N PHE A 232 -9.90 -12.39 6.84
CA PHE A 232 -9.97 -13.84 6.95
C PHE A 232 -8.62 -14.45 7.37
N LEU A 233 -7.53 -14.04 6.73
CA LEU A 233 -6.17 -14.47 7.07
C LEU A 233 -5.80 -14.06 8.50
N MET A 234 -6.12 -12.83 8.91
CA MET A 234 -5.94 -12.37 10.28
C MET A 234 -6.67 -13.26 11.29
N GLY A 235 -7.92 -13.65 10.99
CA GLY A 235 -8.70 -14.57 11.83
C GLY A 235 -8.07 -15.96 11.95
N LYS A 236 -7.52 -16.50 10.85
CA LYS A 236 -6.77 -17.77 10.87
C LYS A 236 -5.51 -17.69 11.74
N ILE A 237 -4.70 -16.64 11.58
CA ILE A 237 -3.48 -16.41 12.38
C ILE A 237 -3.83 -16.27 13.87
N ALA A 238 -4.92 -15.56 14.19
CA ALA A 238 -5.39 -15.42 15.57
C ALA A 238 -5.81 -16.79 16.16
N ALA A 239 -6.53 -17.60 15.38
CA ALA A 239 -7.02 -18.89 15.80
C ALA A 239 -5.90 -19.91 16.04
N SER A 240 -4.78 -19.80 15.32
CA SER A 240 -3.58 -20.61 15.57
C SER A 240 -2.81 -20.19 16.82
N GLY A 241 -3.24 -19.14 17.52
CA GLY A 241 -2.59 -18.61 18.71
C GLY A 241 -1.32 -17.81 18.43
N ALA A 242 -1.08 -17.43 17.17
CA ALA A 242 0.04 -16.58 16.80
C ALA A 242 -0.26 -15.13 17.18
N ASP A 243 0.78 -14.39 17.59
CA ASP A 243 0.66 -12.97 17.91
C ASP A 243 0.62 -12.14 16.61
N ILE A 244 -0.46 -11.36 16.46
CA ILE A 244 -0.69 -10.48 15.30
C ILE A 244 -0.07 -9.09 15.56
N GLY A 245 0.25 -8.74 16.81
CA GLY A 245 0.85 -7.46 17.17
C GLY A 245 -0.02 -6.26 16.77
N MET A 246 0.60 -5.27 16.10
CA MET A 246 -0.06 -4.04 15.64
C MET A 246 -0.86 -4.23 14.35
N GLU A 247 -0.71 -5.34 13.61
CA GLU A 247 -1.40 -5.50 12.32
C GLU A 247 -2.92 -5.54 12.47
N LYS A 248 -3.44 -5.91 13.64
CA LYS A 248 -4.88 -5.82 13.92
C LYS A 248 -5.41 -4.37 13.85
N GLU A 249 -4.59 -3.41 14.30
CA GLU A 249 -4.91 -1.99 14.32
C GLU A 249 -4.78 -1.43 12.91
N ASP A 250 -3.72 -1.81 12.19
CA ASP A 250 -3.52 -1.38 10.81
C ASP A 250 -4.61 -1.91 9.87
N VAL A 251 -5.05 -3.17 10.03
CA VAL A 251 -6.19 -3.73 9.26
C VAL A 251 -7.50 -2.98 9.59
N CYS A 252 -7.73 -2.62 10.85
CA CYS A 252 -8.89 -1.82 11.25
C CYS A 252 -8.84 -0.40 10.65
N PHE A 253 -7.65 0.20 10.62
CA PHE A 253 -7.42 1.49 9.99
C PHE A 253 -7.70 1.44 8.49
N ALA A 254 -7.18 0.43 7.77
CA ALA A 254 -7.47 0.22 6.36
C ALA A 254 -8.99 0.06 6.09
N ALA A 255 -9.71 -0.66 6.96
CA ALA A 255 -11.17 -0.78 6.85
C ALA A 255 -11.88 0.58 7.03
N THR A 256 -11.39 1.44 7.92
CA THR A 256 -11.93 2.78 8.15
C THR A 256 -11.71 3.68 6.94
N LEU A 257 -10.52 3.63 6.33
CA LEU A 257 -10.22 4.36 5.09
C LEU A 257 -11.12 3.89 3.93
N LEU A 258 -11.29 2.58 3.78
CA LEU A 258 -12.16 2.01 2.74
C LEU A 258 -13.61 2.47 2.89
N MET A 259 -14.12 2.55 4.13
CA MET A 259 -15.45 3.05 4.41
C MET A 259 -15.62 4.51 3.95
N GLY A 260 -14.62 5.37 4.22
CA GLY A 260 -14.63 6.77 3.76
C GLY A 260 -14.72 6.89 2.23
N VAL A 261 -13.95 6.08 1.50
CA VAL A 261 -14.06 6.01 0.02
C VAL A 261 -15.45 5.53 -0.42
N GLY A 262 -16.02 4.55 0.28
CA GLY A 262 -17.37 4.04 0.02
C GLY A 262 -18.46 5.09 0.24
N GLU A 263 -18.33 5.94 1.26
CA GLU A 263 -19.22 7.08 1.50
C GLU A 263 -19.14 8.10 0.35
N THR A 264 -17.93 8.45 -0.09
CA THR A 264 -17.74 9.37 -1.24
C THR A 264 -18.35 8.81 -2.53
N LEU A 265 -18.21 7.51 -2.79
CA LEU A 265 -18.86 6.87 -3.94
C LEU A 265 -20.38 6.90 -3.86
N ALA A 266 -20.95 6.67 -2.67
CA ALA A 266 -22.40 6.73 -2.47
C ALA A 266 -22.97 8.12 -2.77
N VAL A 267 -22.27 9.19 -2.36
CA VAL A 267 -22.64 10.57 -2.69
C VAL A 267 -22.68 10.79 -4.21
N HIS A 268 -21.66 10.34 -4.94
CA HIS A 268 -21.66 10.45 -6.40
C HIS A 268 -22.78 9.65 -7.08
N ASP A 269 -23.16 8.49 -6.53
CA ASP A 269 -24.27 7.69 -7.06
C ASP A 269 -25.64 8.39 -6.89
N GLU A 270 -25.82 9.14 -5.80
CA GLU A 270 -27.01 9.96 -5.57
C GLU A 270 -27.09 11.11 -6.57
N GLU A 271 -25.98 11.80 -6.86
CA GLU A 271 -25.91 12.91 -7.81
C GLU A 271 -26.24 12.50 -9.25
N VAL A 272 -25.78 11.33 -9.70
CA VAL A 272 -26.10 10.79 -11.03
C VAL A 272 -27.58 10.39 -11.15
N GLY A 273 -28.18 9.93 -10.04
CA GLY A 273 -29.59 9.54 -9.98
C GLY A 273 -30.58 10.72 -10.11
N GLU A 274 -30.16 11.93 -9.79
CA GLU A 274 -31.01 13.14 -9.79
C GLU A 274 -31.06 13.87 -11.14
N GLU A 275 -30.45 13.35 -12.22
CA GLU A 275 -30.47 14.04 -13.51
C GLU A 275 -31.92 14.42 -13.91
N PRO A 276 -32.21 15.72 -14.09
CA PRO A 276 -33.57 16.22 -14.19
C PRO A 276 -34.20 15.66 -15.45
N VAL A 277 -35.24 14.84 -15.26
CA VAL A 277 -36.09 14.33 -16.35
C VAL A 277 -36.46 15.51 -17.25
N THR A 278 -35.74 15.66 -18.36
CA THR A 278 -35.96 16.74 -19.30
C THR A 278 -37.35 16.52 -19.88
N LYS A 279 -38.34 17.23 -19.34
CA LYS A 279 -39.72 17.17 -19.79
C LYS A 279 -39.72 17.52 -21.27
N LYS A 280 -39.83 16.51 -22.12
CA LYS A 280 -40.00 16.68 -23.57
C LYS A 280 -41.24 17.55 -23.77
N VAL A 281 -41.02 18.83 -24.06
CA VAL A 281 -42.06 19.75 -24.46
C VAL A 281 -42.62 19.23 -25.78
N LYS A 282 -43.80 18.61 -25.72
CA LYS A 282 -44.58 18.22 -26.91
C LYS A 282 -44.86 19.51 -27.69
N ARG A 283 -44.26 19.62 -28.88
CA ARG A 283 -44.68 20.58 -29.92
C ARG A 283 -45.92 20.06 -30.63
#